data_AF-A0A7V5RL77-F1
#
_entry.id   AF-A0A7V5RL77-F1
#
_cell.length_a   1.000
_cell.length_b   1.000
_cell.length_c   1.000
_cell.angle_alpha   90.00
_cell.angle_beta   90.00
_cell.angle_gamma   90.00
#
_symmetry.space_group_name_H-M   'P 1'
#
loop_
_entity.id
_entity.type
_entity.pdbx_description
1 polymer ?
#
loop_
_entity_poly.entity_id
_entity_poly.type
_entity_poly.pdbx_seq_one_letter_code
_entity_poly.pdbx_strand_id
1 'polypeptide(L)'
;GKTFTFKVPTRHVSGLVNAGFDVLSLANNHMLDFGIDGLRQTLSALGSAGLQHAGAGLDSAAAWRPALLQTPAGTVAVLAFSMTFPKEFWVTDSTGGTAYPHEPSMIRAIEQADRVADYVVVSFHWGAEKRDTPKDYQIYFAHKAIDAGADLILGHHPHVLQGLELYRGRLIAYSLGNLAFSAYSRAAVNSMLLKVVLYPGGLLYAKIHPLNVDNAEVEFQPRLAGVERHAAIISHLDTLSRALNSRDVISPAGLIFDLAGGDSTASTAGARSGAGPKVGVADNK
;
A
#
# COMPACT_ATOMS: atom_id res chain seq x y z
N GLY A 1 -16.41 -15.35 18.59
CA GLY A 1 -15.66 -14.08 18.57
C GLY A 1 -14.33 -14.28 17.89
N LYS A 2 -13.66 -13.22 17.40
CA LYS A 2 -12.31 -13.31 16.82
C LYS A 2 -11.29 -13.72 17.88
N THR A 3 -10.29 -14.52 17.47
CA THR A 3 -9.18 -14.95 18.34
C THR A 3 -8.34 -13.78 18.83
N PHE A 4 -8.13 -12.78 17.97
CA PHE A 4 -7.37 -11.57 18.30
C PHE A 4 -8.20 -10.34 17.97
N THR A 5 -8.23 -9.41 18.90
CA THR A 5 -8.83 -8.09 18.75
C THR A 5 -7.81 -7.03 19.17
N PHE A 6 -7.74 -5.93 18.42
CA PHE A 6 -6.78 -4.86 18.69
C PHE A 6 -7.48 -3.54 19.00
N LYS A 7 -6.96 -2.85 20.01
CA LYS A 7 -7.37 -1.49 20.39
C LYS A 7 -6.18 -0.72 20.91
N VAL A 8 -6.08 0.52 20.48
CA VAL A 8 -5.07 1.46 20.95
C VAL A 8 -5.79 2.73 21.41
N PRO A 9 -5.41 3.33 22.56
CA PRO A 9 -5.97 4.62 22.98
C PRO A 9 -5.75 5.71 21.92
N THR A 10 -6.79 6.48 21.61
CA THR A 10 -6.78 7.49 20.53
C THR A 10 -5.68 8.56 20.69
N ARG A 11 -5.25 8.86 21.92
CA ARG A 11 -4.12 9.77 22.21
C ARG A 11 -2.81 9.39 21.51
N HIS A 12 -2.63 8.12 21.16
CA HIS A 12 -1.43 7.64 20.46
C HIS A 12 -1.39 8.01 18.97
N VAL A 13 -2.45 8.65 18.43
CA VAL A 13 -2.43 9.22 17.08
C VAL A 13 -1.29 10.23 16.88
N SER A 14 -0.87 10.91 17.96
CA SER A 14 0.31 11.79 17.96
C SER A 14 1.59 11.07 17.52
N GLY A 15 1.73 9.77 17.80
CA GLY A 15 2.86 8.98 17.33
C GLY A 15 2.90 8.85 15.80
N LEU A 16 1.74 8.78 15.14
CA LEU A 16 1.64 8.74 13.68
C LEU A 16 2.02 10.08 13.06
N VAL A 17 1.56 11.19 13.67
CA VAL A 17 1.94 12.54 13.25
C VAL A 17 3.45 12.77 13.42
N ASN A 18 4.00 12.43 14.58
CA ASN A 18 5.43 12.59 14.86
C ASN A 18 6.33 11.71 13.97
N ALA A 19 5.81 10.57 13.49
CA ALA A 19 6.50 9.71 12.54
C ALA A 19 6.42 10.21 11.08
N GLY A 20 5.63 11.25 10.81
CA GLY A 20 5.50 11.86 9.48
C GLY A 20 4.61 11.09 8.51
N PHE A 21 3.59 10.38 9.01
CA PHE A 21 2.59 9.78 8.13
C PHE A 21 1.64 10.84 7.58
N ASP A 22 1.38 10.80 6.27
CA ASP A 22 0.37 11.65 5.62
C ASP A 22 -0.96 10.91 5.41
N VAL A 23 -0.90 9.64 5.01
CA VAL A 23 -2.07 8.78 4.68
C VAL A 23 -1.96 7.43 5.35
N LEU A 24 -3.10 6.92 5.84
CA LEU A 24 -3.22 5.57 6.40
C LEU A 24 -4.27 4.73 5.65
N SER A 25 -3.92 3.48 5.35
CA SER A 25 -4.90 2.46 4.93
C SER A 25 -5.64 1.95 6.16
N LEU A 26 -6.96 2.13 6.17
CA LEU A 26 -7.87 1.56 7.18
C LEU A 26 -8.51 0.26 6.73
N ALA A 27 -8.31 -0.13 5.48
CA ALA A 27 -8.83 -1.38 4.95
C ALA A 27 -8.07 -2.56 5.55
N ASN A 28 -8.60 -3.17 6.60
CA ASN A 28 -8.06 -4.40 7.19
C ASN A 28 -9.12 -5.17 7.97
N ASN A 29 -8.86 -6.46 8.22
CA ASN A 29 -9.78 -7.31 8.98
C ASN A 29 -9.89 -6.96 10.46
N HIS A 30 -9.11 -6.02 10.98
CA HIS A 30 -9.15 -5.59 12.39
C HIS A 30 -9.89 -4.27 12.59
N MET A 31 -10.36 -3.64 11.52
CA MET A 31 -10.89 -2.29 11.61
C MET A 31 -12.19 -2.18 12.45
N LEU A 32 -12.99 -3.24 12.49
CA LEU A 32 -14.20 -3.31 13.31
C LEU A 32 -14.08 -4.28 14.48
N ASP A 33 -12.87 -4.54 15.00
CA ASP A 33 -12.69 -5.38 16.19
C ASP A 33 -13.51 -4.87 17.40
N PHE A 34 -13.79 -3.57 17.46
CA PHE A 34 -14.65 -2.91 18.44
C PHE A 34 -15.89 -2.25 17.79
N GLY A 35 -16.33 -2.80 16.66
CA GLY A 35 -17.52 -2.39 15.94
C GLY A 35 -17.47 -0.96 15.39
N ILE A 36 -18.64 -0.43 15.04
CA ILE A 36 -18.80 0.90 14.44
C ILE A 36 -18.35 2.02 15.38
N ASP A 37 -18.47 1.85 16.70
CA ASP A 37 -17.97 2.84 17.65
C ASP A 37 -16.44 2.94 17.64
N GLY A 38 -15.74 1.79 17.52
CA GLY A 38 -14.29 1.76 17.35
C GLY A 38 -13.84 2.41 16.03
N LEU A 39 -14.57 2.13 14.94
CA LEU A 39 -14.35 2.79 13.64
C LEU A 39 -14.55 4.30 13.75
N ARG A 40 -15.65 4.75 14.36
CA ARG A 40 -15.94 6.19 14.56
C ARG A 40 -14.85 6.88 15.37
N GLN A 41 -14.37 6.25 16.45
CA GLN A 41 -13.26 6.77 17.25
C GLN A 41 -11.97 6.89 16.45
N THR A 42 -11.68 5.89 15.60
CA THR A 42 -10.51 5.91 14.71
C THR A 42 -10.60 7.06 13.71
N LEU A 43 -11.71 7.16 12.99
CA LEU A 43 -11.96 8.23 12.01
C LEU A 43 -11.86 9.61 12.65
N SER A 44 -12.47 9.79 13.84
CA SER A 44 -12.41 11.06 14.57
C SER A 44 -10.99 11.42 15.03
N ALA A 45 -10.20 10.43 15.48
CA ALA A 45 -8.84 10.66 15.94
C ALA A 45 -7.91 11.06 14.79
N LEU A 46 -8.01 10.39 13.64
CA LEU A 46 -7.24 10.72 12.44
C LEU A 46 -7.62 12.09 11.88
N GLY A 47 -8.92 12.36 11.74
CA GLY A 47 -9.41 13.66 11.26
C GLY A 47 -8.99 14.83 12.16
N SER A 48 -9.05 14.65 13.49
CA SER A 48 -8.59 15.69 14.44
C SER A 48 -7.07 15.93 14.39
N ALA A 49 -6.31 14.93 13.94
CA ALA A 49 -4.86 15.01 13.78
C ALA A 49 -4.42 15.47 12.37
N GLY A 50 -5.37 15.72 11.46
CA GLY A 50 -5.07 16.09 10.06
C GLY A 50 -4.52 14.95 9.21
N LEU A 51 -4.64 13.69 9.67
CA LEU A 51 -4.16 12.52 8.94
C LEU A 51 -5.22 12.06 7.94
N GLN A 52 -4.82 11.95 6.68
CA GLN A 52 -5.68 11.41 5.63
C GLN A 52 -5.80 9.89 5.75
N HIS A 53 -6.89 9.33 5.24
CA HIS A 53 -7.09 7.88 5.27
C HIS A 53 -7.96 7.39 4.11
N ALA A 54 -7.84 6.10 3.80
CA ALA A 54 -8.63 5.43 2.77
C ALA A 54 -9.08 4.03 3.21
N GLY A 55 -10.15 3.52 2.60
CA GLY A 55 -10.52 2.10 2.67
C GLY A 55 -11.41 1.68 3.84
N ALA A 56 -11.87 2.63 4.66
CA ALA A 56 -12.93 2.40 5.65
C ALA A 56 -13.76 3.67 5.88
N GLY A 57 -15.04 3.50 6.20
CA GLY A 57 -15.96 4.62 6.39
C GLY A 57 -17.27 4.21 7.07
N LEU A 58 -18.05 5.20 7.51
CA LEU A 58 -19.35 4.97 8.15
C LEU A 58 -20.46 4.58 7.15
N ASP A 59 -20.17 4.71 5.85
CA ASP A 59 -21.00 4.30 4.73
C ASP A 59 -20.11 3.93 3.53
N SER A 60 -20.72 3.36 2.49
CA SER A 60 -20.02 2.90 1.29
C SER A 60 -19.28 4.03 0.57
N ALA A 61 -19.87 5.22 0.45
CA ALA A 61 -19.25 6.35 -0.22
C ALA A 61 -17.98 6.82 0.51
N ALA A 62 -18.00 6.86 1.84
CA ALA A 62 -16.85 7.21 2.66
C ALA A 62 -15.76 6.12 2.63
N ALA A 63 -16.13 4.84 2.64
CA ALA A 63 -15.17 3.74 2.62
C ALA A 63 -14.42 3.64 1.28
N TRP A 64 -15.10 3.96 0.17
CA TRP A 64 -14.54 3.93 -1.19
C TRP A 64 -13.89 5.25 -1.63
N ARG A 65 -14.03 6.33 -0.84
CA ARG A 65 -13.44 7.62 -1.17
C ARG A 65 -11.91 7.53 -1.11
N PRO A 66 -11.17 7.95 -2.17
CA PRO A 66 -9.72 8.01 -2.11
C PRO A 66 -9.28 9.11 -1.13
N ALA A 67 -8.15 8.88 -0.45
CA ALA A 67 -7.41 9.97 0.14
C ALA A 67 -6.68 10.73 -0.97
N LEU A 68 -6.77 12.06 -0.95
CA LEU A 68 -6.09 12.92 -1.92
C LEU A 68 -5.00 13.73 -1.21
N LEU A 69 -3.77 13.56 -1.64
CA LEU A 69 -2.63 14.34 -1.18
C LEU A 69 -2.20 15.34 -2.24
N GLN A 70 -2.13 16.61 -1.86
CA GLN A 70 -1.61 17.67 -2.69
C GLN A 70 -0.11 17.82 -2.43
N THR A 71 0.70 17.71 -3.48
CA THR A 71 2.16 17.89 -3.40
C THR A 71 2.63 18.89 -4.45
N PRO A 72 3.82 19.49 -4.29
CA PRO A 72 4.41 20.34 -5.34
C PRO A 72 4.62 19.60 -6.68
N ALA A 73 4.68 18.27 -6.67
CA ALA A 73 4.89 17.43 -7.85
C ALA A 73 3.58 16.90 -8.47
N GLY A 74 2.42 17.22 -7.88
CA GLY A 74 1.11 16.76 -8.33
C GLY A 74 0.23 16.17 -7.22
N THR A 75 -0.98 15.77 -7.59
CA THR A 75 -1.94 15.11 -6.70
C THR A 75 -1.70 13.61 -6.66
N VAL A 76 -1.66 13.03 -5.46
CA VAL A 76 -1.64 11.58 -5.25
C VAL A 76 -2.98 11.12 -4.71
N ALA A 77 -3.65 10.20 -5.41
CA ALA A 77 -4.83 9.50 -4.92
C ALA A 77 -4.44 8.16 -4.31
N VAL A 78 -4.93 7.86 -3.11
CA VAL A 78 -4.74 6.57 -2.44
C VAL A 78 -6.08 5.88 -2.26
N LEU A 79 -6.23 4.71 -2.86
CA LEU A 79 -7.34 3.79 -2.61
C LEU A 79 -6.85 2.63 -1.74
N ALA A 80 -7.73 2.10 -0.90
CA ALA A 80 -7.38 0.97 -0.03
C ALA A 80 -8.52 -0.03 0.06
N PHE A 81 -8.20 -1.32 -0.01
CA PHE A 81 -9.17 -2.40 -0.08
C PHE A 81 -8.82 -3.57 0.84
N SER A 82 -9.83 -4.18 1.45
CA SER A 82 -9.68 -5.35 2.33
C SER A 82 -10.30 -6.55 1.65
N MET A 83 -9.50 -7.61 1.47
CA MET A 83 -9.92 -8.87 0.86
C MET A 83 -9.89 -10.03 1.88
N THR A 84 -9.95 -9.71 3.16
CA THR A 84 -9.83 -10.67 4.27
C THR A 84 -11.10 -10.72 5.10
N PHE A 85 -11.28 -11.82 5.83
CA PHE A 85 -12.41 -12.07 6.72
C PHE A 85 -12.20 -11.42 8.09
N PRO A 86 -13.27 -11.09 8.84
CA PRO A 86 -14.68 -11.42 8.60
C PRO A 86 -15.36 -10.57 7.50
N LYS A 87 -16.25 -11.18 6.71
CA LYS A 87 -17.01 -10.49 5.65
C LYS A 87 -17.93 -9.41 6.22
N GLU A 88 -18.38 -9.61 7.45
CA GLU A 88 -19.23 -8.70 8.19
C GLU A 88 -18.55 -7.35 8.48
N PHE A 89 -17.23 -7.25 8.30
CA PHE A 89 -16.50 -5.99 8.43
C PHE A 89 -16.52 -5.17 7.15
N TRP A 90 -16.91 -5.76 6.02
CA TRP A 90 -17.03 -5.02 4.78
C TRP A 90 -18.23 -4.08 4.84
N VAL A 91 -18.06 -2.90 4.29
CA VAL A 91 -19.09 -1.87 4.23
C VAL A 91 -20.30 -2.36 3.43
N THR A 92 -21.50 -1.98 3.88
CA THR A 92 -22.76 -2.21 3.16
C THR A 92 -23.50 -0.88 3.00
N ASP A 93 -24.63 -0.88 2.29
CA ASP A 93 -25.48 0.30 2.16
C ASP A 93 -26.06 0.77 3.51
N SER A 94 -26.14 -0.13 4.50
CA SER A 94 -26.71 0.14 5.82
C SER A 94 -25.70 0.18 6.98
N THR A 95 -24.45 -0.24 6.75
CA THR A 95 -23.45 -0.37 7.81
C THR A 95 -22.08 0.10 7.35
N GLY A 96 -21.43 0.91 8.17
CA GLY A 96 -20.03 1.28 7.99
C GLY A 96 -19.09 0.07 8.04
N GLY A 97 -17.92 0.19 7.41
CA GLY A 97 -16.95 -0.89 7.35
C GLY A 97 -15.78 -0.59 6.42
N THR A 98 -15.06 -1.64 6.03
CA THR A 98 -13.95 -1.57 5.08
C THR A 98 -14.39 -1.80 3.64
N ALA A 99 -13.70 -1.20 2.68
CA ALA A 99 -14.01 -1.39 1.26
C ALA A 99 -13.51 -2.76 0.76
N TYR A 100 -14.43 -3.63 0.31
CA TYR A 100 -14.08 -4.87 -0.40
C TYR A 100 -14.08 -4.64 -1.92
N PRO A 101 -13.03 -5.02 -2.67
CA PRO A 101 -12.89 -4.65 -4.07
C PRO A 101 -13.66 -5.61 -4.98
N HIS A 102 -14.98 -5.40 -5.14
CA HIS A 102 -15.70 -6.03 -6.25
C HIS A 102 -15.09 -5.54 -7.57
N GLU A 103 -14.57 -6.46 -8.39
CA GLU A 103 -13.69 -6.12 -9.52
C GLU A 103 -14.20 -4.99 -10.42
N PRO A 104 -15.46 -5.01 -10.94
CA PRO A 104 -15.93 -3.91 -11.80
C PRO A 104 -15.98 -2.56 -11.08
N SER A 105 -16.28 -2.55 -9.78
CA SER A 105 -16.32 -1.32 -8.97
C SER A 105 -14.92 -0.83 -8.65
N MET A 106 -13.98 -1.73 -8.37
CA MET A 106 -12.57 -1.40 -8.17
C MET A 106 -11.98 -0.74 -9.42
N ILE A 107 -12.17 -1.35 -10.59
CA ILE A 107 -11.69 -0.82 -11.87
C ILE A 107 -12.23 0.60 -12.09
N ARG A 108 -13.55 0.80 -11.96
CA ARG A 108 -14.15 2.13 -12.13
C ARG A 108 -13.62 3.16 -11.12
N ALA A 109 -13.41 2.77 -9.86
CA ALA A 109 -12.90 3.67 -8.84
C ALA A 109 -11.46 4.12 -9.14
N ILE A 110 -10.61 3.19 -9.62
CA ILE A 110 -9.23 3.48 -10.01
C ILE A 110 -9.22 4.38 -11.25
N GLU A 111 -10.01 4.10 -12.28
CA GLU A 111 -10.13 4.96 -13.47
C GLU A 111 -10.63 6.37 -13.11
N GLN A 112 -11.54 6.48 -12.14
CA GLN A 112 -12.01 7.78 -11.64
C GLN A 112 -10.89 8.55 -10.92
N ALA A 113 -10.10 7.85 -10.10
CA ALA A 113 -8.95 8.45 -9.43
C ALA A 113 -7.88 8.91 -10.43
N ASP A 114 -7.56 8.10 -11.44
CA ASP A 114 -6.59 8.42 -12.49
C ASP A 114 -7.00 9.64 -13.33
N ARG A 115 -8.31 9.87 -13.50
CA ARG A 115 -8.80 11.09 -14.18
C ARG A 115 -8.51 12.38 -13.41
N VAL A 116 -8.46 12.33 -12.08
CA VAL A 116 -8.41 13.51 -11.19
C VAL A 116 -7.10 13.67 -10.43
N ALA A 117 -6.25 12.65 -10.38
CA ALA A 117 -4.94 12.67 -9.75
C ALA A 117 -3.81 12.51 -10.77
N ASP A 118 -2.60 12.93 -10.41
CA ASP A 118 -1.40 12.73 -11.22
C ASP A 118 -0.79 11.34 -11.00
N TYR A 119 -0.98 10.79 -9.79
CA TYR A 119 -0.54 9.47 -9.39
C TYR A 119 -1.62 8.74 -8.58
N VAL A 120 -1.81 7.44 -8.83
CA VAL A 120 -2.75 6.57 -8.13
C VAL A 120 -2.01 5.44 -7.43
N VAL A 121 -2.14 5.38 -6.11
CA VAL A 121 -1.63 4.29 -5.26
C VAL A 121 -2.80 3.43 -4.80
N VAL A 122 -2.68 2.11 -4.92
CA VAL A 122 -3.70 1.18 -4.41
C VAL A 122 -3.09 0.28 -3.36
N SER A 123 -3.67 0.32 -2.16
CA SER A 123 -3.31 -0.55 -1.05
C SER A 123 -4.28 -1.72 -0.94
N PHE A 124 -3.75 -2.94 -0.78
CA PHE A 124 -4.56 -4.13 -0.55
C PHE A 124 -4.15 -4.85 0.72
N HIS A 125 -5.15 -5.16 1.54
CA HIS A 125 -5.02 -6.03 2.69
C HIS A 125 -5.53 -7.43 2.35
N TRP A 126 -4.60 -8.34 2.04
CA TRP A 126 -4.89 -9.59 1.31
C TRP A 126 -3.93 -10.74 1.61
N GLY A 127 -4.16 -11.89 0.98
CA GLY A 127 -3.28 -13.04 1.06
C GLY A 127 -3.61 -13.95 2.24
N ALA A 128 -2.60 -14.66 2.74
CA ALA A 128 -2.71 -15.50 3.92
C ALA A 128 -1.59 -15.19 4.89
N GLU A 129 -1.90 -15.20 6.18
CA GLU A 129 -0.91 -15.01 7.24
C GLU A 129 0.27 -15.97 7.08
N LYS A 130 1.48 -15.42 7.22
CA LYS A 130 2.78 -16.10 7.20
C LYS A 130 3.13 -16.79 5.88
N ARG A 131 2.38 -16.52 4.81
CA ARG A 131 2.71 -17.01 3.47
C ARG A 131 3.54 -15.97 2.72
N ASP A 132 4.75 -16.34 2.33
CA ASP A 132 5.72 -15.50 1.61
C ASP A 132 5.54 -15.50 0.07
N THR A 133 4.68 -16.39 -0.44
CA THR A 133 4.27 -16.41 -1.85
C THR A 133 2.88 -15.80 -2.01
N PRO A 134 2.70 -14.81 -2.91
CA PRO A 134 1.37 -14.28 -3.19
C PRO A 134 0.48 -15.38 -3.76
N LYS A 135 -0.81 -15.33 -3.42
CA LYS A 135 -1.84 -16.17 -4.04
C LYS A 135 -2.18 -15.61 -5.42
N ASP A 136 -2.66 -16.46 -6.33
CA ASP A 136 -3.01 -16.09 -7.70
C ASP A 136 -3.97 -14.90 -7.78
N TYR A 137 -4.94 -14.82 -6.87
CA TYR A 137 -5.87 -13.69 -6.84
C TYR A 137 -5.19 -12.37 -6.47
N GLN A 138 -4.12 -12.38 -5.66
CA GLN A 138 -3.37 -11.15 -5.34
C GLN A 138 -2.74 -10.61 -6.62
N ILE A 139 -2.11 -11.49 -7.41
CA ILE A 139 -1.50 -11.14 -8.70
C ILE A 139 -2.56 -10.62 -9.67
N TYR A 140 -3.67 -11.35 -9.80
CA TYR A 140 -4.79 -10.97 -10.65
C TYR A 140 -5.33 -9.57 -10.32
N PHE A 141 -5.64 -9.28 -9.06
CA PHE A 141 -6.17 -7.97 -8.66
C PHE A 141 -5.13 -6.86 -8.76
N ALA A 142 -3.85 -7.14 -8.50
CA ALA A 142 -2.77 -6.17 -8.69
C ALA A 142 -2.63 -5.77 -10.17
N HIS A 143 -2.63 -6.74 -11.09
CA HIS A 143 -2.57 -6.47 -12.53
C HIS A 143 -3.79 -5.70 -13.01
N LYS A 144 -5.00 -6.08 -12.58
CA LYS A 144 -6.24 -5.35 -12.89
C LYS A 144 -6.21 -3.90 -12.40
N ALA A 145 -5.63 -3.66 -11.22
CA ALA A 145 -5.50 -2.31 -10.69
C ALA A 145 -4.52 -1.47 -11.51
N ILE A 146 -3.35 -2.00 -11.88
CA ILE A 146 -2.39 -1.32 -12.77
C ILE A 146 -3.02 -1.05 -14.14
N ASP A 147 -3.71 -2.04 -14.72
CA ASP A 147 -4.38 -1.91 -16.01
C ASP A 147 -5.49 -0.84 -16.01
N ALA A 148 -6.11 -0.59 -14.85
CA ALA A 148 -7.13 0.44 -14.66
C ALA A 148 -6.55 1.84 -14.39
N GLY A 149 -5.22 1.99 -14.26
CA GLY A 149 -4.55 3.27 -14.05
C GLY A 149 -3.80 3.42 -12.73
N ALA A 150 -3.65 2.37 -11.92
CA ALA A 150 -2.79 2.46 -10.74
C ALA A 150 -1.30 2.58 -11.13
N ASP A 151 -0.55 3.43 -10.42
CA ASP A 151 0.89 3.62 -10.61
C ASP A 151 1.74 2.79 -9.64
N LEU A 152 1.17 2.41 -8.49
CA LEU A 152 1.84 1.66 -7.43
C LEU A 152 0.83 0.80 -6.65
N ILE A 153 1.19 -0.47 -6.41
CA ILE A 153 0.40 -1.38 -5.58
C ILE A 153 1.17 -1.72 -4.29
N LEU A 154 0.50 -1.56 -3.14
CA LEU A 154 1.05 -1.83 -1.81
C LEU A 154 0.21 -2.86 -1.05
N GLY A 155 0.71 -4.08 -0.95
CA GLY A 155 0.10 -5.18 -0.21
C GLY A 155 0.54 -5.23 1.26
N HIS A 156 -0.36 -5.69 2.11
CA HIS A 156 -0.12 -6.04 3.52
C HIS A 156 -1.13 -7.11 3.98
N HIS A 157 -1.03 -7.58 5.23
CA HIS A 157 -1.74 -8.72 5.89
C HIS A 157 -0.92 -10.00 6.11
N PRO A 158 -0.07 -10.49 5.18
CA PRO A 158 0.65 -11.73 5.42
C PRO A 158 1.60 -11.70 6.63
N HIS A 159 1.91 -10.51 7.17
CA HIS A 159 2.87 -10.29 8.27
C HIS A 159 4.31 -10.71 7.98
N VAL A 160 4.58 -11.20 6.77
CA VAL A 160 5.90 -11.56 6.25
C VAL A 160 6.10 -10.86 4.92
N LEU A 161 7.35 -10.80 4.47
CA LEU A 161 7.68 -10.27 3.15
C LEU A 161 7.12 -11.19 2.06
N GLN A 162 6.61 -10.57 0.99
CA GLN A 162 6.33 -11.24 -0.28
C GLN A 162 7.15 -10.55 -1.39
N GLY A 163 7.32 -11.23 -2.52
CA GLY A 163 8.09 -10.71 -3.65
C GLY A 163 7.57 -9.38 -4.20
N LEU A 164 8.42 -8.70 -4.97
CA LEU A 164 8.08 -7.51 -5.75
C LEU A 164 7.98 -7.86 -7.23
N GLU A 165 7.14 -7.15 -7.96
CA GLU A 165 6.94 -7.33 -9.39
C GLU A 165 6.99 -5.98 -10.12
N LEU A 166 7.67 -5.96 -11.26
CA LEU A 166 7.57 -4.87 -12.23
C LEU A 166 6.59 -5.29 -13.34
N TYR A 167 5.38 -4.74 -13.28
CA TYR A 167 4.32 -5.01 -14.24
C TYR A 167 4.02 -3.75 -15.03
N ARG A 168 4.22 -3.77 -16.36
CA ARG A 168 4.02 -2.62 -17.26
C ARG A 168 4.76 -1.34 -16.79
N GLY A 169 5.98 -1.52 -16.29
CA GLY A 169 6.84 -0.46 -15.73
C GLY A 169 6.42 0.09 -14.37
N ARG A 170 5.46 -0.58 -13.70
CA ARG A 170 4.87 -0.14 -12.44
C ARG A 170 5.21 -1.15 -11.34
N LEU A 171 5.39 -0.67 -10.12
CA LEU A 171 5.82 -1.50 -9.02
C LEU A 171 4.62 -2.10 -8.28
N ILE A 172 4.69 -3.41 -8.04
CA ILE A 172 3.77 -4.13 -7.17
C ILE A 172 4.61 -4.70 -6.01
N ALA A 173 4.30 -4.30 -4.78
CA ALA A 173 4.85 -4.92 -3.58
C ALA A 173 3.75 -5.76 -2.92
N TYR A 174 3.82 -7.09 -2.98
CA TYR A 174 2.73 -7.95 -2.52
C TYR A 174 2.57 -8.01 -0.99
N SER A 175 3.65 -7.81 -0.24
CA SER A 175 3.65 -7.61 1.22
C SER A 175 4.95 -6.98 1.70
N LEU A 176 4.84 -5.95 2.55
CA LEU A 176 5.96 -5.23 3.15
C LEU A 176 6.44 -5.85 4.49
N GLY A 177 5.70 -6.82 5.02
CA GLY A 177 5.87 -7.32 6.39
C GLY A 177 5.17 -6.44 7.43
N ASN A 178 5.76 -6.35 8.62
CA ASN A 178 5.30 -5.54 9.73
C ASN A 178 6.11 -4.23 9.85
N LEU A 179 5.54 -3.24 10.51
CA LEU A 179 6.27 -2.07 11.01
C LEU A 179 6.28 -2.12 12.54
N ALA A 180 5.46 -1.31 13.20
CA ALA A 180 5.25 -1.39 14.64
C ALA A 180 4.08 -2.35 14.93
N PHE A 181 4.40 -3.61 15.24
CA PHE A 181 3.39 -4.63 15.54
C PHE A 181 3.73 -5.39 16.82
N SER A 182 2.79 -5.40 17.77
CA SER A 182 3.01 -5.98 19.10
C SER A 182 2.84 -7.50 19.10
N ALA A 183 3.78 -8.21 18.48
CA ALA A 183 3.82 -9.68 18.47
C ALA A 183 5.24 -10.22 18.62
N TYR A 184 5.42 -11.33 19.32
CA TYR A 184 6.70 -12.05 19.45
C TYR A 184 6.82 -13.21 18.47
N SER A 185 6.23 -13.09 17.27
CA SER A 185 6.27 -14.17 16.29
C SER A 185 7.65 -14.26 15.65
N ARG A 186 8.35 -15.37 15.90
CA ARG A 186 9.66 -15.64 15.25
C ARG A 186 9.60 -15.77 13.73
N ALA A 187 8.41 -16.02 13.17
CA ALA A 187 8.21 -16.13 11.73
C ALA A 187 8.11 -14.76 11.03
N ALA A 188 7.96 -13.66 11.79
CA ALA A 188 7.62 -12.33 11.26
C ALA A 188 8.59 -11.25 11.76
N VAL A 189 9.89 -11.56 11.74
CA VAL A 189 10.98 -10.74 12.30
C VAL A 189 11.70 -9.85 11.28
N ASN A 190 11.40 -10.04 10.00
CA ASN A 190 11.98 -9.28 8.89
C ASN A 190 10.88 -8.49 8.16
N SER A 191 11.18 -7.26 7.77
CA SER A 191 10.26 -6.38 7.05
C SER A 191 11.03 -5.37 6.20
N MET A 192 10.35 -4.46 5.52
CA MET A 192 10.99 -3.39 4.77
C MET A 192 10.24 -2.07 4.85
N LEU A 193 10.97 -0.96 4.83
CA LEU A 193 10.47 0.30 4.31
C LEU A 193 10.77 0.36 2.82
N LEU A 194 9.78 0.77 2.03
CA LEU A 194 9.92 0.94 0.60
C LEU A 194 9.88 2.42 0.26
N LYS A 195 10.99 2.95 -0.26
CA LYS A 195 11.04 4.29 -0.84
C LYS A 195 10.74 4.17 -2.33
N VAL A 196 9.69 4.81 -2.81
CA VAL A 196 9.30 4.81 -4.22
C VAL A 196 9.36 6.23 -4.75
N VAL A 197 9.93 6.41 -5.94
CA VAL A 197 9.88 7.68 -6.68
C VAL A 197 9.14 7.43 -7.97
N LEU A 198 7.99 8.08 -8.09
CA LEU A 198 7.15 8.06 -9.29
C LEU A 198 7.51 9.26 -10.17
N TYR A 199 7.35 9.09 -11.48
CA TYR A 199 7.55 10.11 -12.50
C TYR A 199 6.44 9.97 -13.56
N PRO A 200 6.11 11.02 -14.34
CA PRO A 200 5.18 10.87 -15.45
C PRO A 200 5.56 9.68 -16.36
N GLY A 201 4.68 8.68 -16.42
CA GLY A 201 4.91 7.45 -17.20
C GLY A 201 5.25 6.21 -16.38
N GLY A 202 5.63 6.33 -15.10
CA GLY A 202 5.74 5.18 -14.20
C GLY A 202 6.77 5.30 -13.09
N LEU A 203 7.34 4.14 -12.72
CA LEU A 203 8.36 4.04 -11.69
C LEU A 203 9.66 4.66 -12.21
N LEU A 204 10.18 5.69 -11.54
CA LEU A 204 11.54 6.16 -11.79
C LEU A 204 12.56 5.24 -11.11
N TYR A 205 12.40 5.03 -9.80
CA TYR A 205 13.12 4.02 -9.05
C TYR A 205 12.40 3.71 -7.73
N ALA A 206 12.74 2.57 -7.13
CA ALA A 206 12.45 2.30 -5.74
C ALA A 206 13.70 1.79 -5.00
N LYS A 207 13.69 1.94 -3.68
CA LYS A 207 14.74 1.44 -2.79
C LYS A 207 14.11 0.74 -1.58
N ILE A 208 14.60 -0.46 -1.34
CA ILE A 208 14.27 -1.26 -0.16
C ILE A 208 15.20 -0.84 0.97
N HIS A 209 14.61 -0.55 2.11
CA HIS A 209 15.31 -0.36 3.38
C HIS A 209 14.88 -1.50 4.31
N PRO A 210 15.64 -2.60 4.35
CA PRO A 210 15.34 -3.74 5.21
C PRO A 210 15.24 -3.33 6.67
N LEU A 211 14.26 -3.90 7.37
CA LEU A 211 14.00 -3.65 8.79
C LEU A 211 14.19 -4.91 9.62
N ASN A 212 14.76 -4.72 10.80
CA ASN A 212 14.62 -5.63 11.92
C ASN A 212 13.37 -5.25 12.73
N VAL A 213 12.43 -6.17 12.81
CA VAL A 213 11.20 -6.05 13.62
C VAL A 213 11.09 -7.17 14.65
N ASP A 214 12.21 -7.85 14.96
CA ASP A 214 12.26 -8.79 16.07
C ASP A 214 12.13 -8.03 17.39
N ASN A 215 10.94 -8.08 17.99
CA ASN A 215 10.65 -7.37 19.23
C ASN A 215 11.50 -7.84 20.42
N ALA A 216 12.16 -9.01 20.35
CA ALA A 216 13.15 -9.41 21.35
C ALA A 216 14.48 -8.65 21.22
N GLU A 217 14.79 -8.14 20.03
CA GLU A 217 16.01 -7.37 19.75
C GLU A 217 15.77 -5.85 19.74
N VAL A 218 14.58 -5.42 19.30
CA VAL A 218 14.29 -4.02 19.02
C VAL A 218 13.30 -3.37 19.99
N GLU A 219 12.77 -4.13 20.96
CA GLU A 219 11.88 -3.64 22.02
C GLU A 219 10.69 -2.83 21.46
N PHE A 220 10.02 -3.38 20.44
CA PHE A 220 8.86 -2.76 19.77
C PHE A 220 9.15 -1.47 19.01
N GLN A 221 10.42 -1.15 18.76
CA GLN A 221 10.84 -0.02 17.94
C GLN A 221 11.60 -0.52 16.70
N PRO A 222 10.95 -0.63 15.52
CA PRO A 222 11.60 -1.10 14.30
C PRO A 222 12.91 -0.37 14.01
N ARG A 223 13.95 -1.11 13.63
CA ARG A 223 15.26 -0.56 13.28
C ARG A 223 15.64 -0.97 11.86
N LEU A 224 16.45 -0.15 11.19
CA LEU A 224 17.11 -0.61 9.96
C LEU A 224 17.92 -1.86 10.27
N ALA A 225 17.87 -2.84 9.37
CA ALA A 225 18.62 -4.06 9.51
C ALA A 225 20.13 -3.78 9.45
N GLY A 226 20.91 -4.44 10.31
CA GLY A 226 22.37 -4.47 10.20
C GLY A 226 22.84 -5.20 8.94
N VAL A 227 24.13 -5.11 8.63
CA VAL A 227 24.72 -5.57 7.35
C VAL A 227 24.32 -6.99 6.96
N GLU A 228 24.48 -7.96 7.87
CA GLU A 228 24.17 -9.38 7.58
C GLU A 228 22.68 -9.60 7.33
N ARG A 229 21.83 -9.08 8.22
CA ARG A 229 20.37 -9.19 8.08
C ARG A 229 19.87 -8.46 6.83
N HIS A 230 20.48 -7.32 6.48
CA HIS A 230 20.21 -6.60 5.23
C HIS A 230 20.46 -7.51 4.03
N ALA A 231 21.65 -8.09 3.91
CA ALA A 231 22.00 -8.97 2.80
C ALA A 231 21.06 -10.18 2.71
N ALA A 232 20.71 -10.78 3.85
CA ALA A 232 19.77 -11.90 3.90
C ALA A 232 18.35 -11.50 3.43
N ILE A 233 17.84 -10.35 3.87
CA ILE A 233 16.52 -9.85 3.45
C ILE A 233 16.51 -9.55 1.95
N ILE A 234 17.53 -8.87 1.43
CA ILE A 234 17.62 -8.55 -0.01
C ILE A 234 17.67 -9.84 -0.84
N SER A 235 18.52 -10.81 -0.46
CA SER A 235 18.63 -12.10 -1.16
C SER A 235 17.31 -12.89 -1.16
N HIS A 236 16.61 -12.90 -0.02
CA HIS A 236 15.30 -13.54 0.09
C HIS A 236 14.25 -12.86 -0.79
N LEU A 237 14.16 -11.52 -0.74
CA LEU A 237 13.24 -10.76 -1.58
C LEU A 237 13.54 -10.93 -3.07
N ASP A 238 14.81 -10.97 -3.45
CA ASP A 238 15.22 -11.20 -4.84
C ASP A 238 14.76 -12.60 -5.32
N THR A 239 14.91 -13.62 -4.47
CA THR A 239 14.40 -14.98 -4.76
C THR A 239 12.88 -15.00 -4.95
N LEU A 240 12.13 -14.38 -4.05
CA LEU A 240 10.67 -14.29 -4.16
C LEU A 240 10.23 -13.48 -5.39
N SER A 241 10.95 -12.40 -5.70
CA SER A 241 10.65 -11.52 -6.83
C SER A 241 10.95 -12.19 -8.16
N ARG A 242 12.01 -12.99 -8.28
CA ARG A 242 12.34 -13.74 -9.50
C ARG A 242 11.22 -14.68 -9.94
N ALA A 243 10.41 -15.20 -9.01
CA ALA A 243 9.26 -16.03 -9.37
C ALA A 243 8.11 -15.25 -10.03
N LEU A 244 8.09 -13.93 -9.87
CA LEU A 244 7.05 -13.01 -10.38
C LEU A 244 7.50 -12.25 -11.63
N ASN A 245 8.80 -12.28 -11.94
CA ASN A 245 9.40 -11.50 -13.02
C ASN A 245 10.19 -12.43 -13.96
N SER A 246 10.34 -12.06 -15.22
CA SER A 246 11.19 -12.78 -16.17
C SER A 246 12.69 -12.47 -16.01
N ARG A 247 13.07 -11.67 -15.00
CA ARG A 247 14.42 -11.17 -14.73
C ARG A 247 14.58 -10.79 -13.26
N ASP A 248 15.81 -10.61 -12.81
CA ASP A 248 16.09 -9.98 -11.53
C ASP A 248 15.70 -8.50 -11.56
N VAL A 249 15.07 -8.03 -10.49
CA VAL A 249 14.57 -6.64 -10.37
C VAL A 249 15.10 -5.91 -9.13
N ILE A 250 15.83 -6.61 -8.26
CA ILE A 250 16.39 -6.05 -7.03
C ILE A 250 17.91 -6.19 -7.07
N SER A 251 18.61 -5.05 -6.98
CA SER A 251 20.07 -5.08 -6.85
C SER A 251 20.50 -5.51 -5.44
N PRO A 252 21.75 -5.95 -5.23
CA PRO A 252 22.27 -6.22 -3.89
C PRO A 252 22.19 -5.03 -2.92
N ALA A 253 22.12 -3.80 -3.44
CA ALA A 253 21.94 -2.58 -2.65
C ALA A 253 20.45 -2.24 -2.35
N GLY A 254 19.53 -3.14 -2.73
CA GLY A 254 18.09 -2.97 -2.58
C GLY A 254 17.47 -1.96 -3.55
N LEU A 255 18.15 -1.62 -4.65
CA LEU A 255 17.60 -0.72 -5.68
C LEU A 255 16.74 -1.51 -6.66
N ILE A 256 15.63 -0.90 -7.06
CA ILE A 256 14.69 -1.40 -8.06
C ILE A 256 14.54 -0.31 -9.13
N PHE A 257 14.73 -0.69 -10.38
CA PHE A 257 14.61 0.21 -11.52
C PHE A 257 14.09 -0.59 -12.72
N ASP A 258 13.28 0.05 -13.55
CA ASP A 258 12.81 -0.57 -14.78
C ASP A 258 13.90 -0.46 -15.86
N LEU A 259 14.71 -1.51 -16.01
CA LEU A 259 15.75 -1.59 -17.05
C LEU A 259 15.21 -1.76 -18.47
N ALA A 260 13.88 -1.75 -18.71
CA ALA A 260 13.31 -1.99 -20.04
C ALA A 260 13.55 -0.85 -21.07
N GLY A 261 14.44 0.12 -20.79
CA GLY A 261 14.81 1.21 -21.70
C GLY A 261 16.11 1.00 -22.49
N GLY A 262 16.54 -0.25 -22.70
CA GLY A 262 17.74 -0.58 -23.48
C GLY A 262 17.54 -0.66 -25.00
N ASP A 263 16.31 -0.55 -25.50
CA ASP A 263 16.03 -0.45 -26.94
C ASP A 263 15.86 1.01 -27.34
N SER A 264 16.87 1.53 -28.03
CA SER A 264 16.96 2.88 -28.59
C SER A 264 16.05 3.09 -29.82
N THR A 265 14.89 2.44 -29.84
CA THR A 265 13.77 2.89 -30.66
C THR A 265 12.73 3.47 -29.72
N ALA A 266 12.73 4.79 -29.62
CA ALA A 266 11.60 5.52 -29.06
C ALA A 266 10.36 5.17 -29.87
N SER A 267 9.67 4.09 -29.48
CA SER A 267 8.29 3.85 -29.81
C SER A 267 7.51 4.96 -29.13
N THR A 268 7.11 5.93 -29.93
CA THR A 268 6.17 6.99 -29.58
C THR A 268 4.74 6.48 -29.34
N ALA A 269 4.52 5.17 -29.23
CA ALA A 269 3.26 4.58 -28.78
C ALA A 269 3.28 4.38 -27.25
N GLY A 270 2.92 5.43 -26.52
CA GLY A 270 2.76 5.39 -25.06
C GLY A 270 3.05 6.71 -24.34
N ALA A 271 3.68 7.67 -25.04
CA ALA A 271 3.71 9.04 -24.57
C ALA A 271 2.26 9.55 -24.48
N ARG A 272 1.84 10.01 -23.30
CA ARG A 272 0.54 10.63 -23.03
C ARG A 272 0.24 11.67 -24.13
N SER A 273 -0.55 11.30 -25.14
CA SER A 273 -1.04 12.24 -26.13
C SER A 273 -2.09 13.11 -25.43
N GLY A 274 -1.68 14.30 -24.98
CA GLY A 274 -2.60 15.36 -24.59
C GLY A 274 -2.84 15.55 -23.09
N ALA A 275 -1.79 15.57 -22.27
CA ALA A 275 -1.86 16.22 -20.96
C ALA A 275 -0.83 17.36 -20.92
N GLY A 276 -1.19 18.50 -21.51
CA GLY A 276 -0.65 19.77 -21.00
C GLY A 276 -0.99 19.89 -19.50
N PRO A 277 -0.34 20.80 -18.76
CA PRO A 277 -0.66 21.01 -17.36
C PRO A 277 -2.18 21.21 -17.24
N LYS A 278 -2.85 20.38 -16.44
CA LYS A 278 -4.27 20.56 -16.08
C LYS A 278 -4.34 21.78 -15.17
N VAL A 279 -4.17 22.97 -15.75
CA VAL A 279 -4.32 24.25 -15.06
C VAL A 279 -5.81 24.48 -14.86
N GLY A 280 -6.33 24.01 -13.73
CA GLY A 280 -7.57 24.51 -13.17
C GLY A 280 -7.26 25.83 -12.46
N VAL A 281 -7.57 26.94 -13.12
CA VAL A 281 -7.69 28.24 -12.47
C VAL A 281 -8.89 28.18 -11.53
N ALA A 282 -8.68 28.44 -10.24
CA ALA A 282 -9.74 28.88 -9.34
C ALA A 282 -9.15 29.83 -8.31
N ASP A 283 -9.77 31.01 -8.25
CA ASP A 283 -9.35 32.21 -7.56
C ASP A 283 -9.26 32.09 -6.03
N ASN A 284 -8.39 32.90 -5.46
CA ASN A 284 -8.32 33.27 -4.04
C ASN A 284 -9.71 33.48 -3.43
N LYS A 285 -10.06 32.69 -2.40
CA LYS A 285 -10.47 33.15 -1.06
C LYS A 285 -10.27 32.05 -0.03
#